data_AF-A0A7C4VZJ5-F1
#
_entry.id   AF-A0A7C4VZJ5-F1
#
_cell.length_a   1.000
_cell.length_b   1.000
_cell.length_c   1.000
_cell.angle_alpha   90.00
_cell.angle_beta   90.00
_cell.angle_gamma   90.00
#
_symmetry.space_group_name_H-M   'P 1'
#
loop_
_entity.id
_entity.type
_entity.pdbx_description
1 polymer ?
#
loop_
_entity_poly.entity_id
_entity_poly.type
_entity_poly.pdbx_seq_one_letter_code
_entity_poly.pdbx_strand_id
1 'polypeptide(L)'
;MMHWAPDNSAGPGPLGEKPAPAAARRDQEATLYLIAFKNGTILAALGYWVERDTLHYITQQGTINKASLSLIDRELSERLNRERNVGFDLGKVN
;
A
#
# COMPACT_ATOMS: atom_id res chain seq x y z
N MET A 1 -65.73 10.16 2.11
CA MET A 1 -65.08 9.21 3.04
C MET A 1 -64.40 8.15 2.19
N MET A 2 -63.08 8.20 2.17
CA MET A 2 -62.16 7.46 1.29
C MET A 2 -61.96 6.02 1.76
N HIS A 3 -61.83 5.07 0.83
CA HIS A 3 -60.96 3.89 0.97
C HIS A 3 -60.66 3.29 -0.41
N TRP A 4 -59.53 3.69 -0.99
CA TRP A 4 -58.84 2.93 -2.04
C TRP A 4 -57.33 3.09 -1.82
N ALA A 5 -56.63 1.96 -1.63
CA ALA A 5 -55.24 1.65 -1.97
C ALA A 5 -54.80 0.37 -1.22
N PRO A 6 -54.19 -0.63 -1.87
CA PRO A 6 -53.36 -1.60 -1.18
C PRO A 6 -52.04 -0.92 -0.78
N ASP A 7 -51.71 -0.98 0.51
CA ASP A 7 -50.41 -0.57 1.04
C ASP A 7 -49.32 -1.50 0.51
N ASN A 8 -48.65 -1.06 -0.56
CA ASN A 8 -47.42 -1.67 -1.05
C ASN A 8 -46.27 -1.20 -0.15
N SER A 9 -46.14 -1.80 1.04
CA SER A 9 -44.99 -1.68 1.93
C SER A 9 -43.76 -2.38 1.35
N ALA A 10 -43.29 -1.92 0.18
CA ALA A 10 -41.95 -2.19 -0.31
C ALA A 10 -41.00 -1.16 0.32
N GLY A 11 -40.62 -1.39 1.57
CA GLY A 11 -39.48 -0.70 2.16
C GLY A 11 -38.23 -0.99 1.33
N PRO A 12 -37.37 0.00 1.06
CA PRO A 12 -36.08 -0.29 0.43
C PRO A 12 -35.34 -1.22 1.38
N GLY A 13 -35.05 -2.45 0.92
CA GLY A 13 -34.23 -3.39 1.67
C GLY A 13 -32.92 -2.72 2.08
N PRO A 14 -32.34 -3.06 3.24
CA PRO A 14 -31.02 -2.55 3.59
C PRO A 14 -30.06 -2.92 2.46
N LEU A 15 -29.52 -1.86 1.87
CA LEU A 15 -28.49 -1.87 0.85
C LEU A 15 -27.44 -2.91 1.20
N GLY A 16 -27.11 -3.76 0.23
CA GLY A 16 -26.12 -4.83 0.36
C GLY A 16 -24.93 -4.41 1.22
N GLU A 17 -24.88 -4.98 2.41
CA GLU A 17 -23.70 -4.99 3.26
C GLU A 17 -22.68 -5.86 2.53
N LYS A 18 -21.94 -5.24 1.60
CA LYS A 18 -20.64 -5.77 1.19
C LYS A 18 -19.86 -5.85 2.50
N PRO A 19 -19.42 -7.02 2.98
CA PRO A 19 -18.55 -7.07 4.14
C PRO A 19 -17.30 -6.28 3.75
N ALA A 20 -17.22 -5.03 4.22
CA ALA A 20 -15.97 -4.29 4.21
C ALA A 20 -15.00 -5.20 4.97
N PRO A 21 -13.87 -5.62 4.37
CA PRO A 21 -12.95 -6.49 5.07
C PRO A 21 -12.52 -5.78 6.36
N ALA A 22 -12.92 -6.35 7.49
CA ALA A 22 -12.57 -5.92 8.85
C ALA A 22 -11.09 -6.19 9.18
N ALA A 23 -10.20 -6.08 8.19
CA ALA A 23 -8.76 -6.29 8.29
C ALA A 23 -7.96 -4.97 8.33
N ALA A 24 -8.59 -3.81 8.14
CA ALA A 24 -7.88 -2.53 8.01
C ALA A 24 -7.73 -1.75 9.34
N ARG A 25 -7.80 -2.42 10.49
CA ARG A 25 -7.45 -1.85 11.80
C ARG A 25 -6.70 -2.86 12.64
N ARG A 26 -5.57 -3.34 12.12
CA ARG A 26 -4.43 -3.63 12.99
C ARG A 26 -3.49 -2.46 12.83
N ASP A 27 -3.39 -1.67 13.88
CA ASP A 27 -2.17 -0.98 14.28
C ASP A 27 -1.37 -0.46 13.08
N GLN A 28 -1.72 0.74 12.60
CA GLN A 28 -1.03 1.43 11.49
C GLN A 28 0.36 1.92 11.95
N GLU A 29 1.19 1.03 12.49
CA GLU A 29 2.63 1.23 12.43
C GLU A 29 2.96 1.37 10.94
N ALA A 30 3.33 2.59 10.54
CA ALA A 30 3.67 2.87 9.16
C ALA A 30 4.68 1.81 8.70
N THR A 31 4.29 1.00 7.71
CA THR A 31 5.15 -0.08 7.22
C THR A 31 6.39 0.56 6.63
N LEU A 32 7.50 0.49 7.37
CA LEU A 32 8.77 1.04 6.91
C LEU A 32 9.43 0.05 5.98
N TYR A 33 9.68 0.47 4.75
CA TYR A 33 10.43 -0.28 3.75
C TYR A 33 11.90 0.08 3.84
N LEU A 34 12.78 -0.93 3.87
CA LEU A 34 14.23 -0.73 3.82
C LEU A 34 14.70 -0.78 2.38
N ILE A 35 15.29 0.31 1.90
CA ILE A 35 15.86 0.42 0.56
C ILE A 35 17.37 0.42 0.71
N ALA A 36 17.99 -0.67 0.28
CA ALA A 36 19.43 -0.80 0.24
C ALA A 36 19.98 -0.31 -1.11
N PHE A 37 21.04 0.47 -1.05
CA PHE A 37 21.80 0.93 -2.20
C PHE A 37 23.05 0.05 -2.36
N LYS A 38 23.50 -0.13 -3.60
CA LYS A 38 24.71 -0.89 -3.93
C LYS A 38 25.99 -0.33 -3.31
N ASN A 39 25.97 0.93 -2.88
CA ASN A 39 27.07 1.54 -2.13
C ASN A 39 27.09 1.14 -0.63
N GLY A 40 26.16 0.28 -0.18
CA GLY A 40 26.01 -0.14 1.20
C GLY A 40 25.13 0.76 2.07
N THR A 41 24.56 1.84 1.52
CA THR A 41 23.64 2.72 2.26
C THR A 41 22.26 2.06 2.39
N ILE A 42 21.65 2.09 3.57
CA ILE A 42 20.29 1.58 3.79
C ILE A 42 19.41 2.73 4.27
N LEU A 43 18.30 2.97 3.57
CA LEU A 43 17.33 4.01 3.91
C LEU A 43 15.99 3.41 4.30
N ALA A 44 15.35 3.98 5.31
CA ALA A 44 13.97 3.67 5.66
C ALA A 44 12.99 4.60 4.92
N ALA A 45 12.00 4.01 4.26
CA ALA A 45 10.96 4.70 3.54
C ALA A 45 9.57 4.34 4.05
N LEU A 46 8.67 5.32 4.11
CA LEU A 46 7.25 5.13 4.45
C LEU A 46 6.46 4.52 3.29
N GLY A 47 6.99 4.60 2.08
CA GLY A 47 6.39 4.06 0.86
C GLY A 47 7.29 4.30 -0.34
N TYR A 48 7.09 3.53 -1.40
CA TYR A 48 7.86 3.63 -2.62
C TYR A 48 7.01 3.30 -3.85
N TRP A 49 7.41 3.83 -5.00
CA TRP A 49 6.89 3.44 -6.31
C TRP A 49 7.99 3.51 -7.36
N VAL A 50 7.84 2.71 -8.40
CA VAL A 50 8.78 2.67 -9.52
C VAL A 50 8.17 3.40 -10.71
N GLU A 51 8.91 4.36 -11.24
CA GLU A 51 8.57 5.06 -12.47
C GLU A 51 9.72 4.89 -13.48
N ARG A 52 9.45 4.20 -14.59
CA ARG A 52 10.44 3.86 -15.64
C ARG A 52 11.64 3.08 -15.08
N ASP A 53 12.74 3.77 -14.78
CA ASP A 53 13.97 3.21 -14.16
C ASP A 53 14.32 3.93 -12.85
N THR A 54 13.40 4.70 -12.29
CA THR A 54 13.62 5.48 -11.07
C THR A 54 12.73 4.97 -9.96
N LEU A 55 13.34 4.63 -8.83
CA LEU A 55 12.66 4.41 -7.57
C LEU A 55 12.37 5.76 -6.93
N HIS A 56 11.10 6.04 -6.74
CA HIS A 56 10.65 7.13 -5.91
C HIS A 56 10.30 6.58 -4.52
N TYR A 57 10.75 7.24 -3.47
CA TYR A 57 10.52 6.80 -2.11
C TYR A 57 10.27 7.97 -1.16
N ILE A 58 9.43 7.75 -0.16
CA ILE A 58 9.05 8.74 0.84
C ILE A 58 9.88 8.49 2.08
N THR A 59 10.72 9.44 2.48
CA THR A 59 11.52 9.30 3.73
C THR A 59 10.62 9.44 4.95
N GLN A 60 11.15 9.10 6.13
CA GLN A 60 10.45 9.29 7.40
C GLN A 60 10.07 10.76 7.69
N GLN A 61 10.73 11.71 7.03
CA GLN A 61 10.41 13.15 7.12
C GLN A 61 9.25 13.56 6.18
N GLY A 62 8.69 12.62 5.41
CA GLY A 62 7.66 12.89 4.40
C GLY A 62 8.21 13.44 3.08
N THR A 63 9.54 13.49 2.92
CA THR A 63 10.17 14.01 1.69
C THR A 63 10.25 12.92 0.63
N ILE A 64 9.71 13.22 -0.56
CA ILE A 64 9.85 12.34 -1.73
C ILE A 64 11.24 12.50 -2.31
N ASN A 65 11.98 11.40 -2.35
CA ASN A 65 13.29 11.30 -2.96
C ASN A 65 13.23 10.35 -4.15
N LYS A 66 14.26 10.42 -5.00
CA LYS A 66 14.37 9.61 -6.22
C LYS A 66 15.77 9.04 -6.37
N ALA A 67 15.85 7.79 -6.80
CA ALA A 67 17.10 7.09 -7.07
C ALA A 67 16.94 6.17 -8.28
N SER A 68 17.97 6.05 -9.12
CA SER A 68 17.94 5.08 -10.23
C SER A 68 17.89 3.65 -9.68
N LEU A 69 17.06 2.79 -10.26
CA LEU A 69 16.97 1.37 -9.89
C LEU A 69 18.32 0.66 -10.03
N SER A 70 19.15 1.13 -10.96
CA SER A 70 20.52 0.65 -11.16
C SER A 70 21.42 0.80 -9.93
N LEU A 71 21.13 1.77 -9.05
CA LEU A 71 21.84 2.02 -7.78
C LEU A 71 21.27 1.23 -6.61
N ILE A 72 20.07 0.67 -6.76
CA ILE A 72 19.39 -0.07 -5.70
C ILE A 72 19.87 -1.51 -5.71
N ASP A 73 20.19 -2.01 -4.53
CA ASP A 73 20.46 -3.42 -4.30
C ASP A 73 19.12 -4.12 -4.02
N ARG A 74 18.57 -4.72 -5.08
CA ARG A 74 17.24 -5.35 -5.02
C ARG A 74 17.24 -6.54 -4.07
N GLU A 75 18.22 -7.42 -4.20
CA GLU A 75 18.35 -8.62 -3.38
C GLU A 75 18.45 -8.27 -1.89
N LEU A 76 19.33 -7.32 -1.55
CA LEU A 76 19.49 -6.90 -0.16
C LEU A 76 18.24 -6.21 0.37
N SER A 77 17.61 -5.34 -0.42
CA SER A 77 16.35 -4.69 -0.02
C SER A 77 15.26 -5.72 0.22
N GLU A 78 15.05 -6.66 -0.69
CA GLU A 78 14.07 -7.74 -0.55
C GLU A 78 14.34 -8.59 0.69
N ARG A 79 15.60 -8.96 0.93
CA ARG A 79 15.99 -9.74 2.10
C ARG A 79 15.69 -9.00 3.41
N LEU A 80 16.13 -7.75 3.53
CA LEU A 80 15.92 -6.92 4.73
C LEU A 80 14.43 -6.71 5.05
N ASN A 81 13.59 -6.51 4.02
CA ASN A 81 12.15 -6.37 4.21
C ASN A 81 11.48 -7.71 4.53
N ARG A 82 11.91 -8.80 3.89
CA ARG A 82 11.40 -10.15 4.16
C ARG A 82 11.70 -10.60 5.59
N GLU A 83 12.89 -10.29 6.12
CA GLU A 83 13.24 -10.53 7.53
C GLU A 83 12.28 -9.82 8.49
N ARG A 84 11.64 -8.74 8.04
CA ARG A 84 10.62 -7.97 8.78
C ARG A 84 9.19 -8.36 8.42
N ASN A 85 8.97 -9.42 7.63
CA ASN A 85 7.68 -9.81 7.08
C ASN A 85 7.00 -8.70 6.24
N VAL A 86 7.79 -7.83 5.62
CA VAL A 86 7.34 -6.78 4.71
C VAL A 86 7.60 -7.21 3.27
N GLY A 87 6.56 -7.20 2.43
CA GLY A 87 6.72 -7.44 1.00
C GLY A 87 7.38 -6.23 0.33
N PHE A 88 8.51 -6.46 -0.34
CA PHE A 88 9.19 -5.45 -1.14
C PHE A 88 9.48 -6.04 -2.51
N ASP A 89 8.96 -5.41 -3.55
CA ASP A 89 9.15 -5.77 -4.94
C ASP A 89 9.25 -4.49 -5.79
N LEU A 90 10.28 -4.40 -6.64
CA LEU A 90 10.51 -3.25 -7.51
C LEU A 90 9.97 -3.46 -8.92
N GLY A 91 9.19 -4.53 -9.15
CA GLY A 91 8.78 -4.98 -10.47
C GLY A 91 9.95 -5.53 -11.30
N LYS A 92 9.64 -6.49 -12.17
CA LYS A 92 10.56 -6.85 -13.25
C LYS A 92 10.53 -5.72 -14.28
N VAL A 93 11.65 -5.01 -14.43
CA VAL A 93 11.90 -4.21 -15.62
C VAL A 93 11.95 -5.18 -16.80
N ASN A 94 10.96 -5.09 -17.68
CA ASN A 94 10.78 -5.93 -18.86
C ASN A 94 11.59 -5.39 -20.05
#